data_AF-A0A6G8PSN9-F1
#
_entry.id   AF-A0A6G8PSN9-F1
#
_cell.length_a   1.000
_cell.length_b   1.000
_cell.length_c   1.000
_cell.angle_alpha   90.00
_cell.angle_beta   90.00
_cell.angle_gamma   90.00
#
_symmetry.space_group_name_H-M   'P 1'
#
loop_
_entity.id
_entity.type
_entity.pdbx_description
1 polymer ?
#
loop_
_entity_poly.entity_id
_entity_poly.type
_entity_poly.pdbx_seq_one_letter_code
_entity_poly.pdbx_strand_id
1 'polypeptide(L)'
;MLTERIEGAGRIAGLPLWLISRETGGRRGLPPEPLLVDGGEALAVFGHEEEAEMFLGFWAPRDGWRAREVGAEALASLLRGPSWPGVRRVALDPLPGGLGGAALDPLVGMDRDRFAERLAPSG
;
A
#
# COMPACT_ATOMS: atom_id res chain seq x y z
N MET A 1 15.27 -3.05 -15.57
CA MET A 1 16.18 -2.09 -14.91
C MET A 1 15.42 -1.47 -13.75
N LEU A 2 15.19 -2.22 -12.67
CA LEU A 2 14.29 -1.81 -11.56
C LEU A 2 14.65 -2.57 -10.26
N THR A 3 15.93 -2.91 -10.07
CA THR A 3 16.38 -3.71 -8.90
C THR A 3 17.28 -2.92 -7.93
N GLU A 4 17.51 -1.62 -8.16
CA GLU A 4 18.54 -0.85 -7.42
C GLU A 4 17.97 0.28 -6.54
N ARG A 5 16.84 0.08 -5.88
CA ARG A 5 16.22 1.14 -5.05
C ARG A 5 15.79 0.70 -3.64
N ILE A 6 16.37 -0.37 -3.09
CA ILE A 6 16.18 -0.76 -1.68
C ILE A 6 17.45 -0.50 -0.84
N GLU A 7 18.22 0.53 -1.18
CA GLU A 7 19.29 1.05 -0.34
C GLU A 7 19.15 2.57 -0.24
N GLY A 8 18.78 3.06 0.95
CA GLY A 8 18.58 4.47 1.24
C GLY A 8 17.27 4.69 2.01
N ALA A 9 17.34 4.59 3.33
CA ALA A 9 16.24 4.83 4.26
C ALA A 9 15.61 6.25 4.17
N GLY A 10 16.14 7.14 3.32
CA GLY A 10 15.65 8.51 3.13
C GLY A 10 14.92 8.80 1.81
N ARG A 11 14.55 7.79 0.99
CA ARG A 11 13.94 8.03 -0.33
C ARG A 11 12.41 7.98 -0.40
N ILE A 12 11.71 7.46 0.62
CA ILE A 12 10.23 7.39 0.59
C ILE A 12 9.58 8.59 1.30
N ALA A 13 10.28 9.22 2.24
CA ALA A 13 9.83 10.45 2.88
C ALA A 13 9.67 11.58 1.83
N GLY A 14 8.42 11.96 1.55
CA GLY A 14 8.08 13.04 0.60
C GLY A 14 7.72 12.60 -0.82
N LEU A 15 7.70 11.30 -1.13
CA LEU A 15 7.15 10.83 -2.41
C LEU A 15 5.62 10.74 -2.34
N PRO A 16 4.90 11.08 -3.43
CA PRO A 16 3.49 10.76 -3.55
C PRO A 16 3.36 9.24 -3.58
N LEU A 17 2.57 8.69 -2.67
CA LEU A 17 2.25 7.27 -2.63
C LEU A 17 0.80 7.08 -2.99
N TRP A 18 0.46 5.94 -3.57
CA TRP A 18 -0.88 5.66 -4.03
C TRP A 18 -1.42 4.39 -3.39
N LEU A 19 -2.69 4.44 -2.98
CA LEU A 19 -3.45 3.30 -2.48
C LEU A 19 -4.67 3.09 -3.34
N ILE A 20 -5.06 1.82 -3.50
CA ILE A 20 -6.40 1.50 -3.97
C ILE A 20 -7.30 1.40 -2.73
N SER A 21 -8.35 2.21 -2.66
CA SER A 21 -9.24 2.24 -1.50
C SER A 21 -10.69 2.51 -1.87
N ARG A 22 -11.60 2.12 -0.97
CA ARG A 22 -13.05 2.28 -1.08
C ARG A 22 -13.59 3.03 0.13
N GLU A 23 -14.57 3.90 -0.11
CA GLU A 23 -15.24 4.62 0.98
C GLU A 23 -15.96 3.65 1.91
N THR A 24 -15.72 3.78 3.20
CA THR A 24 -16.36 2.97 4.25
C THR A 24 -17.77 3.51 4.49
N GLY A 25 -18.75 2.99 3.74
CA GLY A 25 -20.13 3.48 3.62
C GLY A 25 -20.79 4.06 4.88
N GLY A 26 -20.56 5.35 5.15
CA GLY A 26 -21.22 6.15 6.17
C GLY A 26 -20.55 6.23 7.55
N ARG A 27 -19.43 5.55 7.81
CA ARG A 27 -18.71 5.67 9.10
C ARG A 27 -17.80 6.90 9.09
N ARG A 28 -18.37 8.04 9.48
CA ARG A 28 -17.65 9.33 9.57
C ARG A 28 -16.44 9.20 10.51
N GLY A 29 -15.26 9.58 10.02
CA GLY A 29 -14.02 9.61 10.81
C GLY A 29 -13.16 8.35 10.74
N LEU A 30 -13.54 7.33 9.98
CA LEU A 30 -12.66 6.21 9.66
C LEU A 30 -11.93 6.45 8.33
N PRO A 31 -10.67 5.98 8.19
CA PRO A 31 -10.01 5.98 6.91
C PRO A 31 -10.77 5.07 5.91
N PRO A 32 -10.66 5.33 4.61
CA PRO A 32 -11.13 4.43 3.57
C PRO A 32 -10.64 2.99 3.78
N GLU A 33 -11.45 2.04 3.35
CA GLU A 33 -11.07 0.63 3.30
C GLU A 33 -9.98 0.44 2.24
N PRO A 34 -8.78 -0.08 2.60
CA PRO A 34 -7.68 -0.24 1.67
C PRO A 34 -7.76 -1.60 0.99
N LEU A 35 -7.22 -1.68 -0.23
CA LEU A 35 -7.16 -2.93 -0.96
C LEU A 35 -6.04 -3.79 -0.35
N LEU A 36 -6.44 -4.96 0.13
CA LEU A 36 -5.51 -5.94 0.66
C LEU A 36 -5.28 -7.06 -0.35
N VAL A 37 -4.02 -7.41 -0.49
CA VAL A 37 -3.52 -8.52 -1.29
C VAL A 37 -3.02 -9.63 -0.35
N ASP A 38 -2.57 -10.75 -0.93
CA ASP A 38 -2.02 -11.89 -0.17
C ASP A 38 -2.98 -12.45 0.88
N GLY A 39 -4.18 -12.84 0.44
CA GLY A 39 -5.20 -13.37 1.35
C GLY A 39 -5.77 -12.34 2.34
N GLY A 40 -5.48 -11.05 2.14
CA GLY A 40 -5.98 -9.96 2.99
C GLY A 40 -4.99 -9.51 4.07
N GLU A 41 -3.73 -9.91 4.01
CA GLU A 41 -2.73 -9.56 5.03
C GLU A 41 -1.78 -8.43 4.60
N ALA A 42 -1.68 -8.15 3.30
CA ALA A 42 -0.72 -7.19 2.78
C ALA A 42 -1.42 -5.99 2.13
N LEU A 43 -1.04 -4.77 2.51
CA LEU A 43 -1.48 -3.54 1.89
C LEU A 43 -0.72 -3.30 0.59
N ALA A 44 -1.43 -3.12 -0.54
CA ALA A 44 -0.79 -2.69 -1.78
C ALA A 44 -0.53 -1.18 -1.76
N VAL A 45 0.73 -0.78 -1.96
CA VAL A 45 1.18 0.61 -2.07
C VAL A 45 1.88 0.78 -3.41
N PHE A 46 1.58 1.85 -4.10
CA PHE A 46 2.17 2.15 -5.41
C PHE A 46 2.96 3.46 -5.37
N GLY A 47 4.05 3.52 -6.13
CA GLY A 47 4.85 4.72 -6.32
C GLY A 47 4.21 5.74 -7.27
N HIS A 48 3.33 5.27 -8.18
CA HIS A 48 2.69 6.11 -9.19
C HIS A 48 1.19 5.82 -9.33
N GLU A 49 0.44 6.82 -9.81
CA GLU A 49 -0.99 6.70 -10.07
C GLU A 49 -1.26 5.65 -11.14
N GLU A 50 -0.48 5.67 -12.22
CA GLU A 50 -0.65 4.79 -13.37
C GLU A 50 -0.50 3.31 -12.98
N GLU A 51 0.40 3.00 -12.04
CA GLU A 51 0.59 1.64 -11.52
C GLU A 51 -0.63 1.19 -10.71
N ALA A 52 -1.17 2.07 -9.87
CA ALA A 52 -2.39 1.81 -9.11
C ALA A 52 -3.62 1.64 -10.03
N GLU A 53 -3.75 2.47 -11.07
CA GLU A 53 -4.83 2.40 -12.04
C GLU A 53 -4.76 1.15 -12.91
N MET A 54 -3.57 0.77 -13.36
CA MET A 54 -3.37 -0.51 -14.06
C MET A 54 -3.79 -1.67 -13.18
N PHE A 55 -3.32 -1.71 -11.93
CA PHE A 55 -3.68 -2.76 -11.00
C PHE A 55 -5.21 -2.80 -10.76
N LEU A 56 -5.84 -1.63 -10.59
CA LEU A 56 -7.29 -1.50 -10.44
C LEU A 56 -8.05 -2.04 -11.66
N GLY A 57 -7.63 -1.67 -12.87
CA GLY A 57 -8.31 -2.02 -14.12
C GLY A 57 -8.28 -3.51 -14.44
N PHE A 58 -7.20 -4.20 -14.05
CA PHE A 58 -7.00 -5.62 -14.34
C PHE A 58 -7.44 -6.57 -13.21
N TRP A 59 -7.36 -6.17 -11.93
CA TRP A 59 -7.45 -7.14 -10.81
C TRP A 59 -8.30 -6.71 -9.62
N ALA A 60 -8.51 -5.42 -9.39
CA ALA A 60 -9.33 -5.00 -8.27
C ALA A 60 -10.84 -5.14 -8.59
N PRO A 61 -11.69 -5.37 -7.59
CA PRO A 61 -13.13 -5.32 -7.79
C PRO A 61 -13.55 -3.93 -8.30
N ARG A 62 -14.50 -3.85 -9.24
CA ARG A 62 -14.98 -2.56 -9.77
C ARG A 62 -15.96 -1.83 -8.85
N ASP A 63 -16.25 -2.40 -7.67
CA ASP A 63 -17.26 -1.92 -6.73
C ASP A 63 -16.74 -0.79 -5.83
N GLY A 64 -16.51 0.38 -6.41
CA GLY A 64 -16.20 1.61 -5.66
C GLY A 64 -14.75 1.77 -5.21
N TRP A 65 -13.87 0.86 -5.63
CA TRP A 65 -12.42 0.98 -5.46
C TRP A 65 -11.85 2.05 -6.38
N ARG A 66 -10.93 2.87 -5.86
CA ARG A 66 -10.27 3.94 -6.61
C ARG A 66 -8.81 4.07 -6.18
N ALA A 67 -7.94 4.41 -7.12
CA ALA A 67 -6.60 4.90 -6.82
C ALA A 67 -6.70 6.27 -6.11
N ARG A 68 -5.93 6.46 -5.05
CA ARG A 68 -5.88 7.69 -4.26
C ARG A 68 -4.47 7.96 -3.78
N GLU A 69 -4.05 9.19 -3.93
CA GLU A 69 -2.81 9.68 -3.32
C GLU A 69 -2.92 9.67 -1.79
N VAL A 70 -1.85 9.26 -1.12
CA VAL A 70 -1.65 9.34 0.31
C VAL A 70 -0.26 9.90 0.60
N GLY A 71 -0.18 10.89 1.50
CA GLY A 71 1.10 11.39 1.97
C GLY A 71 1.84 10.34 2.80
N ALA A 72 3.17 10.27 2.67
CA ALA A 72 4.00 9.33 3.41
C ALA A 72 3.75 9.37 4.93
N GLU A 73 3.64 10.55 5.53
CA GLU A 73 3.38 10.72 6.97
C GLU A 73 1.98 10.24 7.38
N ALA A 74 0.98 10.50 6.55
CA ALA A 74 -0.40 10.05 6.77
C ALA A 74 -0.47 8.52 6.70
N LEU A 75 0.17 7.92 5.70
CA LEU A 75 0.27 6.47 5.56
C LEU A 75 1.01 5.85 6.75
N ALA A 76 2.11 6.44 7.20
CA ALA A 76 2.84 5.98 8.38
C ALA A 76 1.98 6.01 9.65
N SER A 77 1.15 7.05 9.80
CA SER A 77 0.23 7.19 10.92
C SER A 77 -0.90 6.14 10.87
N LEU A 78 -1.42 5.84 9.69
CA LEU A 78 -2.42 4.78 9.49
C LEU A 78 -1.82 3.40 9.80
N LEU A 79 -0.59 3.13 9.35
CA LEU A 79 0.12 1.87 9.59
C LEU A 79 0.59 1.70 11.05
N ARG A 80 0.82 2.77 11.81
CA ARG A 80 1.11 2.66 13.26
C ARG A 80 -0.15 2.67 14.13
N GLY A 81 -1.23 3.24 13.60
CA GLY A 81 -2.49 3.39 14.32
C GLY A 81 -3.34 2.11 14.36
N PRO A 82 -4.50 2.18 15.03
CA PRO A 82 -5.49 1.11 15.03
C PRO A 82 -6.20 0.94 13.69
N SER A 83 -5.92 1.82 12.72
CA SER A 83 -6.41 1.73 11.36
C SER A 83 -5.90 0.46 10.69
N TRP A 84 -6.83 -0.30 10.12
CA TRP A 84 -6.55 -1.54 9.37
C TRP A 84 -5.84 -2.64 10.20
N PRO A 85 -6.51 -3.21 11.22
CA PRO A 85 -5.91 -4.18 12.13
C PRO A 85 -5.48 -5.51 11.47
N GLY A 86 -6.01 -5.82 10.28
CA GLY A 86 -5.63 -7.00 9.49
C GLY A 86 -4.36 -6.83 8.65
N VAL A 87 -3.88 -5.59 8.47
CA VAL A 87 -2.66 -5.33 7.70
C VAL A 87 -1.46 -5.76 8.53
N ARG A 88 -0.68 -6.69 7.98
CA ARG A 88 0.58 -7.19 8.57
C ARG A 88 1.79 -6.78 7.75
N ARG A 89 1.61 -6.67 6.43
CA ARG A 89 2.67 -6.37 5.47
C ARG A 89 2.25 -5.26 4.50
N VAL A 90 3.22 -4.68 3.83
CA VAL A 90 3.07 -3.71 2.74
C VAL A 90 3.77 -4.26 1.50
N ALA A 91 3.04 -4.39 0.41
CA ALA A 91 3.57 -4.76 -0.89
C ALA A 91 3.78 -3.48 -1.72
N LEU A 92 5.03 -3.19 -2.10
CA LEU A 92 5.34 -2.02 -2.93
C LEU A 92 5.33 -2.42 -4.40
N ASP A 93 4.58 -1.66 -5.22
CA ASP A 93 4.41 -1.85 -6.65
C ASP A 93 4.11 -3.32 -7.04
N PRO A 94 3.11 -3.97 -6.42
CA PRO A 94 2.82 -5.37 -6.70
C PRO A 94 2.39 -5.54 -8.15
N LEU A 95 3.00 -6.51 -8.84
CA LEU A 95 2.68 -6.78 -10.22
C LEU A 95 1.31 -7.46 -10.39
N PRO A 96 0.59 -7.13 -11.48
CA PRO A 96 -0.62 -7.81 -11.91
C PRO A 96 -0.35 -9.28 -12.30
N GLY A 97 -0.43 -10.22 -11.34
CA GLY A 97 -0.25 -11.65 -11.62
C GLY A 97 0.10 -12.56 -10.44
N GLY A 98 0.48 -12.01 -9.28
CA GLY A 98 0.87 -12.81 -8.10
C GLY A 98 -0.29 -13.31 -7.22
N LEU A 99 -1.54 -12.90 -7.49
CA LEU A 99 -2.69 -13.12 -6.58
C LEU A 99 -3.36 -14.50 -6.71
N GLY A 100 -2.75 -15.43 -7.44
CA GLY A 100 -3.23 -16.79 -7.66
C GLY A 100 -2.84 -17.80 -6.56
N GLY A 101 -2.76 -17.37 -5.30
CA GLY A 101 -2.41 -18.26 -4.18
C GLY A 101 -0.92 -18.57 -4.03
N ALA A 102 -0.05 -17.97 -4.86
CA ALA A 102 1.36 -17.85 -4.50
C ALA A 102 1.46 -16.67 -3.53
N ALA A 103 1.89 -16.93 -2.30
CA ALA A 103 2.25 -15.88 -1.36
C ALA A 103 3.05 -14.80 -2.12
N LEU A 104 2.78 -13.52 -1.85
CA LEU A 104 3.65 -12.46 -2.36
C LEU A 104 5.07 -12.90 -2.09
N ASP A 105 5.91 -12.88 -3.14
CA ASP A 105 7.31 -13.25 -3.00
C ASP A 105 7.84 -12.50 -1.76
N PRO A 106 8.49 -13.17 -0.79
CA PRO A 106 9.06 -12.51 0.38
C PRO A 106 9.97 -11.32 0.03
N LEU A 107 10.37 -11.17 -1.23
CA LEU A 107 11.06 -10.01 -1.79
C LEU A 107 10.18 -8.77 -2.07
N VAL A 108 8.86 -8.89 -2.17
CA VAL A 108 7.93 -7.80 -2.58
C VAL A 108 7.20 -7.18 -1.37
N GLY A 109 7.10 -7.90 -0.25
CA GLY A 109 6.39 -7.47 0.96
C GLY A 109 7.32 -7.08 2.12
N MET A 110 7.10 -5.91 2.72
CA MET A 110 7.75 -5.45 3.94
C MET A 110 6.81 -5.54 5.15
N ASP A 111 7.33 -5.79 6.34
CA ASP A 111 6.56 -5.63 7.57
C ASP A 111 5.98 -4.20 7.71
N ARG A 112 4.74 -4.09 8.22
CA ARG A 112 4.04 -2.80 8.32
C ARG A 112 4.78 -1.75 9.15
N ASP A 113 5.39 -2.16 10.26
CA ASP A 113 6.03 -1.25 11.20
C ASP A 113 7.35 -0.77 10.60
N ARG A 114 8.11 -1.70 10.02
CA ARG A 114 9.33 -1.38 9.27
C ARG A 114 9.08 -0.46 8.07
N PHE A 115 7.95 -0.63 7.37
CA PHE A 115 7.59 0.28 6.28
C PHE A 115 7.23 1.67 6.83
N ALA A 116 6.44 1.74 7.91
CA ALA A 116 6.09 3.00 8.54
C ALA A 116 7.29 3.78 9.09
N GLU A 117 8.34 3.09 9.55
CA GLU A 117 9.62 3.71 9.93
C GLU A 117 10.30 4.40 8.73
N ARG A 118 10.29 3.77 7.55
CA ARG A 118 10.88 4.33 6.32
C ARG A 118 10.09 5.50 5.72
N LEU A 119 8.82 5.63 6.08
CA LEU A 119 7.97 6.75 5.69
C LEU A 119 8.14 7.97 6.58
N ALA A 120 8.57 7.77 7.83
CA ALA A 120 8.80 8.86 8.76
C ALA A 120 10.04 9.67 8.32
N PRO A 121 10.01 11.01 8.48
CA PRO A 121 11.21 11.80 8.27
C PRO A 121 12.33 11.29 9.19
N SER A 122 13.54 11.14 8.64
CA SER A 122 14.73 10.85 9.45
C SER A 122 14.87 11.95 10.50
N GLY A 123 14.75 11.57 11.78
CA GLY A 123 15.04 12.47 12.91
C GLY A 123 16.49 12.91 12.93
#